data_AF-A0A7Y9IE36-F1
#
_entry.id   AF-A0A7Y9IE36-F1
#
_cell.length_a   1.000
_cell.length_b   1.000
_cell.length_c   1.000
_cell.angle_alpha   90.00
_cell.angle_beta   90.00
_cell.angle_gamma   90.00
#
_symmetry.space_group_name_H-M   'P 1'
#
loop_
_entity.id
_entity.type
_entity.pdbx_description
1 polymer ?
#
loop_
_entity_poly.entity_id
_entity_poly.type
_entity_poly.pdbx_seq_one_letter_code
_entity_poly.pdbx_strand_id
1 'polypeptide(L)'
;MIRTQGRHQRGQATLEYVAAIAAAAVIVIGVVISLAAQHSEFRSLAGSALCKVITLGSAGCSENPSQEQDPEDPEPWVCTVFGWGCGGNEDGADDTPWYCDLFGIGCPDDQADPPVDLPQGLDADSDLVETMLSTERGRLTLQWLADQGIEVEIDPNATGAYWDGTKIVLGPGYEDAAVLVHEANHARYTAEGRSADISNPDRDAYVRAAIDEEIDGTIQQIYAAREFRAAGHDAATNQSEQNYENAYEQAIQDGRTEAEADRAGRAAVAEGFYNGSITTSNNGQSYVDYYGDAWDRVH
;
A
#
# COMPACT_ATOMS: atom_id res chain seq x y z
N MET A 1 18.15 -32.21 59.70
CA MET A 1 17.04 -31.25 59.55
C MET A 1 17.67 -29.88 59.27
N ILE A 2 17.88 -29.52 58.00
CA ILE A 2 18.41 -28.21 57.59
C ILE A 2 17.50 -27.73 56.46
N ARG A 3 16.91 -26.56 56.70
CA ARG A 3 15.93 -25.87 55.85
C ARG A 3 16.72 -24.83 55.05
N THR A 4 16.78 -25.00 53.72
CA THR A 4 17.30 -23.97 52.81
C THR A 4 16.16 -23.46 51.95
N GLN A 5 15.53 -22.37 52.38
CA GLN A 5 14.81 -21.47 51.51
C GLN A 5 15.80 -20.41 51.02
N GLY A 6 15.87 -20.22 49.70
CA GLY A 6 16.64 -19.11 49.16
C GLY A 6 16.83 -19.21 47.66
N ARG A 7 15.91 -18.59 46.91
CA ARG A 7 16.14 -17.71 45.74
C ARG A 7 14.92 -17.75 44.81
N HIS A 8 14.30 -16.59 44.59
CA HIS A 8 13.92 -16.07 43.28
C HIS A 8 13.22 -14.71 43.46
N GLN A 9 14.02 -13.64 43.50
CA GLN A 9 13.57 -12.26 43.25
C GLN A 9 14.72 -11.51 42.57
N ARG A 10 14.83 -11.67 41.25
CA ARG A 10 15.54 -10.77 40.34
C ARG A 10 14.78 -10.78 39.03
N GLY A 11 14.05 -9.71 38.73
CA GLY A 11 13.30 -9.56 37.48
C GLY A 11 12.23 -8.47 37.47
N GLN A 12 11.70 -8.04 38.62
CA GLN A 12 10.62 -7.02 38.65
C GLN A 12 11.11 -5.56 38.59
N ALA A 13 12.38 -5.29 38.92
CA ALA A 13 12.86 -3.91 39.05
C ALA A 13 13.18 -3.21 37.71
N THR A 14 13.23 -3.89 36.57
CA THR A 14 13.59 -3.24 35.28
C THR A 14 12.38 -2.73 34.50
N LEU A 15 11.22 -3.38 34.63
CA LEU A 15 10.00 -2.98 33.91
C LEU A 15 9.35 -1.71 34.50
N GLU A 16 9.39 -1.55 35.82
CA GLU A 16 8.82 -0.37 36.48
C GLU A 16 9.56 0.93 36.12
N TYR A 17 10.89 0.86 35.91
CA TYR A 17 11.68 2.03 35.51
C TYR A 17 11.43 2.43 34.05
N VAL A 18 11.28 1.46 33.13
CA VAL A 18 10.98 1.76 31.73
C VAL A 18 9.58 2.38 31.60
N ALA A 19 8.60 1.86 32.32
CA ALA A 19 7.24 2.42 32.34
C ALA A 19 7.21 3.83 32.93
N ALA A 20 7.95 4.10 34.01
CA ALA A 20 8.03 5.42 34.62
C ALA A 20 8.71 6.45 33.69
N ILE A 21 9.77 6.06 32.97
CA ILE A 21 10.47 6.92 32.01
C ILE A 21 9.58 7.23 30.81
N ALA A 22 8.88 6.22 30.26
CA ALA A 22 7.96 6.41 29.15
C ALA A 22 6.79 7.34 29.53
N ALA A 23 6.19 7.15 30.71
CA ALA A 23 5.13 8.02 31.20
C ALA A 23 5.60 9.47 31.39
N ALA A 24 6.80 9.67 31.94
CA ALA A 24 7.38 11.00 32.09
C ALA A 24 7.65 11.67 30.72
N ALA A 25 8.12 10.92 29.72
CA ALA A 25 8.35 11.43 28.37
C ALA A 25 7.05 11.89 27.71
N VAL A 26 5.97 11.11 27.82
CA VAL A 26 4.65 11.48 27.27
C VAL A 26 4.10 12.75 27.92
N ILE A 27 4.24 12.90 29.24
CA ILE A 27 3.80 14.11 29.95
C ILE A 27 4.60 15.34 29.50
N VAL A 28 5.92 15.22 29.35
CA VAL A 28 6.77 16.33 28.88
C VAL A 28 6.40 16.73 27.45
N ILE A 29 6.18 15.75 26.55
CA ILE A 29 5.75 16.01 25.17
C ILE A 29 4.40 16.73 25.15
N GLY A 30 3.42 16.27 25.94
CA GLY A 30 2.11 16.91 26.04
C GLY A 30 2.16 18.35 26.54
N VAL A 31 3.01 18.64 27.54
CA VAL A 31 3.21 20.00 28.05
C VAL A 31 3.88 20.90 27.01
N VAL A 32 4.89 20.39 26.28
CA VAL A 32 5.58 21.15 25.23
C VAL A 32 4.62 21.48 24.07
N ILE A 33 3.80 20.51 23.63
CA ILE A 33 2.78 20.73 22.60
C ILE A 33 1.75 21.77 23.06
N SER A 34 1.27 21.65 24.29
CA SER A 34 0.27 22.58 24.84
C SER A 34 0.80 24.02 24.96
N LEU A 35 2.06 24.19 25.37
CA LEU A 35 2.70 25.51 25.44
C LEU A 35 3.00 26.09 24.05
N ALA A 36 3.42 25.26 23.09
CA ALA A 36 3.67 25.68 21.70
C ALA A 36 2.38 26.07 20.95
N ALA A 37 1.24 25.52 21.36
CA ALA A 37 -0.07 25.91 20.83
C ALA A 37 -0.50 27.31 21.31
N GLN A 38 -0.12 27.71 22.53
CA GLN A 38 -0.56 28.96 23.15
C GLN A 38 0.36 30.16 22.85
N HIS A 39 1.64 29.93 22.55
CA HIS A 39 2.61 30.99 22.33
C HIS A 39 3.46 30.74 21.07
N SER A 40 3.34 31.63 20.07
CA SER A 40 4.08 31.53 18.80
C SER A 40 5.60 31.59 18.98
N GLU A 41 6.09 32.31 20.00
CA GLU A 41 7.51 32.41 20.32
C GLU A 41 8.13 31.09 20.82
N PHE A 42 7.32 30.16 21.34
CA PHE A 42 7.80 28.86 21.83
C PHE A 42 7.92 27.80 20.74
N ARG A 43 7.34 28.03 19.54
CA ARG A 43 7.36 27.04 18.45
C ARG A 43 8.76 26.77 17.92
N SER A 44 9.60 27.81 17.81
CA SER A 44 11.00 27.67 17.37
C SER A 44 11.86 26.92 18.40
N LEU A 45 11.62 27.16 19.69
CA LEU A 45 12.28 26.45 20.79
C LEU A 45 11.85 24.98 20.86
N ALA A 46 10.56 24.69 20.70
CA ALA A 46 10.01 23.33 20.70
C ALA A 46 10.57 22.49 19.55
N GLY A 47 10.69 23.07 18.34
CA GLY A 47 11.28 22.39 17.18
C GLY A 47 12.75 21.97 17.42
N SER A 48 13.55 22.86 18.02
CA SER A 48 14.95 22.54 18.34
C SER A 48 15.11 21.46 19.42
N ALA A 49 14.18 21.41 20.40
CA ALA A 49 14.20 20.43 21.47
C ALA A 49 13.73 19.04 20.98
N LEU A 50 12.70 18.98 20.14
CA LEU A 50 12.24 17.75 19.48
C LEU A 50 13.31 17.21 18.51
N CYS A 51 13.97 18.07 17.73
CA CYS A 51 15.09 17.68 16.85
C CYS A 51 16.19 16.96 17.64
N LYS A 52 16.56 17.47 18.83
CA LYS A 52 17.58 16.84 19.69
C LYS A 52 17.17 15.53 20.36
N VAL A 53 15.87 15.32 20.63
CA VAL A 53 15.38 14.08 21.24
C VAL A 53 15.24 12.97 20.20
N ILE A 54 14.85 13.32 18.97
CA ILE A 54 14.67 12.36 17.87
C ILE A 54 16.02 11.94 17.27
N THR A 55 17.01 12.84 17.22
CA THR A 55 18.33 12.59 16.61
C THR A 55 19.38 11.98 17.55
N LEU A 56 18.97 11.25 18.60
CA LEU A 56 19.86 10.50 19.52
C LEU A 56 20.63 9.33 18.84
N GLY A 57 21.11 9.49 17.61
CA GLY A 57 21.85 8.45 16.89
C GLY A 57 22.62 8.88 15.64
N SER A 58 22.24 9.90 14.87
CA SER A 58 23.07 10.45 13.77
C SER A 58 22.43 11.66 13.08
N ALA A 59 23.31 12.57 12.61
CA ALA A 59 23.09 13.77 11.80
C ALA A 59 22.59 15.04 12.53
N GLY A 60 23.32 16.15 12.30
CA GLY A 60 23.14 17.43 13.00
C GLY A 60 22.09 18.34 12.36
N CYS A 61 21.28 18.97 13.20
CA CYS A 61 20.31 20.00 12.77
C CYS A 61 21.10 21.23 12.29
N SER A 62 20.98 21.60 11.00
CA SER A 62 21.63 22.79 10.42
C SER A 62 20.79 24.03 10.71
N GLU A 63 21.37 25.02 11.38
CA GLU A 63 20.76 26.33 11.62
C GLU A 63 20.80 27.18 10.34
N ASN A 64 19.67 27.36 9.66
CA ASN A 64 19.55 28.45 8.70
C ASN A 64 18.08 28.91 8.56
N PRO A 65 17.63 29.95 9.27
CA PRO A 65 16.26 30.46 9.16
C PRO A 65 16.25 31.72 8.30
N SER A 66 16.07 31.57 6.98
CA SER A 66 15.57 32.67 6.12
C SER A 66 15.17 32.17 4.73
N GLN A 67 14.10 31.37 4.65
CA GLN A 67 13.19 31.40 3.51
C GLN A 67 11.78 31.35 4.09
N GLU A 68 10.98 32.37 3.81
CA GLU A 68 9.53 32.36 4.06
C GLU A 68 8.94 31.17 3.28
N GLN A 69 8.67 30.08 4.00
CA GLN A 69 7.77 29.03 3.55
C GLN A 69 6.37 29.40 4.02
N ASP A 70 5.43 29.33 3.07
CA ASP A 70 4.00 29.51 3.30
C ASP A 70 3.52 28.48 4.34
N PRO A 71 2.84 28.88 5.43
CA PRO A 71 2.61 28.01 6.59
C PRO A 71 1.37 27.08 6.46
N GLU A 72 1.00 26.61 5.26
CA GLU A 72 -0.21 25.79 5.08
C GLU A 72 0.01 24.32 4.70
N ASP A 73 1.25 23.83 4.51
CA ASP A 73 1.47 22.41 4.26
C ASP A 73 1.93 21.63 5.51
N PRO A 74 1.11 20.72 6.07
CA PRO A 74 1.58 19.79 7.07
C PRO A 74 2.56 18.79 6.43
N GLU A 75 3.78 18.72 6.96
CA GLU A 75 4.81 17.81 6.44
C GLU A 75 4.39 16.33 6.50
N PRO A 76 4.54 15.52 5.43
CA PRO A 76 3.99 14.17 5.38
C PRO A 76 5.09 13.15 5.61
N TRP A 77 5.19 12.61 6.83
CA TRP A 77 5.97 11.40 7.11
C TRP A 77 5.55 10.20 6.23
N VAL A 78 4.33 10.24 5.70
CA VAL A 78 3.78 9.32 4.68
C VAL A 78 4.64 9.31 3.41
N CYS A 79 5.19 10.46 2.96
CA CYS A 79 6.03 10.52 1.76
C CYS A 79 7.36 9.77 1.93
N THR A 80 7.91 9.77 3.14
CA THR A 80 9.21 9.13 3.43
C THR A 80 9.06 7.62 3.62
N VAL A 81 7.90 7.13 4.07
CA VAL A 81 7.66 5.72 4.36
C VAL A 81 7.29 4.92 3.11
N PHE A 82 6.53 5.50 2.17
CA PHE A 82 6.01 4.77 1.02
C PHE A 82 6.77 4.98 -0.30
N GLY A 83 7.82 5.82 -0.32
CA GLY A 83 8.65 6.01 -1.52
C GLY A 83 7.92 6.61 -2.73
N TRP A 84 6.70 7.12 -2.54
CA TRP A 84 5.94 7.78 -3.60
C TRP A 84 6.43 9.22 -3.72
N GLY A 85 6.94 9.56 -4.91
CA GLY A 85 7.57 10.85 -5.16
C GLY A 85 6.61 12.01 -4.92
N CYS A 86 6.75 12.67 -3.77
CA CYS A 86 6.09 13.95 -3.46
C CYS A 86 6.84 15.12 -4.14
N GLY A 87 7.18 14.96 -5.42
CA GLY A 87 7.80 15.99 -6.25
C GLY A 87 6.73 16.75 -7.00
N GLY A 88 6.31 17.89 -6.47
CA GLY A 88 5.57 18.89 -7.23
C GLY A 88 6.44 19.42 -8.36
N ASN A 89 6.39 18.78 -9.53
CA ASN A 89 6.73 19.44 -10.77
C ASN A 89 5.43 20.05 -11.31
N GLU A 90 5.25 21.35 -11.06
CA GLU A 90 4.19 22.19 -11.64
C GLU A 90 4.40 22.48 -13.14
N ASP A 91 5.39 21.85 -13.78
CA ASP A 91 5.72 22.05 -15.18
C ASP A 91 5.04 20.98 -16.05
N GLY A 92 3.73 21.14 -16.24
CA GLY A 92 2.93 20.36 -17.20
C GLY A 92 2.63 18.95 -16.72
N ALA A 93 1.66 18.81 -15.82
CA ALA A 93 1.00 17.53 -15.62
C ALA A 93 0.38 17.13 -16.96
N ASP A 94 1.00 16.19 -17.66
CA ASP A 94 0.29 15.44 -18.69
C ASP A 94 -0.93 14.84 -17.99
N ASP A 95 -2.12 15.28 -18.38
CA ASP A 95 -3.42 14.71 -18.00
C ASP A 95 -3.58 13.28 -18.56
N THR A 96 -2.49 12.56 -18.84
CA THR A 96 -2.51 11.15 -19.17
C THR A 96 -3.03 10.41 -17.94
N PRO A 97 -4.17 9.71 -18.04
CA PRO A 97 -4.66 8.92 -16.94
C PRO A 97 -3.57 8.00 -16.43
N TRP A 98 -3.41 7.94 -15.11
CA TRP A 98 -2.33 7.21 -14.44
C TRP A 98 -2.26 5.71 -14.79
N TYR A 99 -3.32 5.13 -15.38
CA TYR A 99 -3.30 3.77 -15.93
C TYR A 99 -2.53 3.65 -17.25
N CYS A 100 -2.33 4.74 -17.99
CA CYS A 100 -1.44 4.78 -19.15
C CYS A 100 0.03 4.64 -18.73
N ASP A 101 0.40 5.21 -17.57
CA ASP A 101 1.71 4.97 -16.96
C ASP A 101 1.80 3.56 -16.34
N LEU A 102 0.68 3.02 -15.85
CA LEU A 102 0.65 1.71 -15.18
C LEU A 102 1.05 0.54 -16.10
N PHE A 103 0.65 0.56 -17.37
CA PHE A 103 1.04 -0.48 -18.34
C PHE A 103 2.25 -0.09 -19.22
N GLY A 104 2.76 1.14 -19.10
CA GLY A 104 3.75 1.67 -20.04
C GLY A 104 3.24 1.75 -21.49
N ILE A 105 1.92 1.66 -21.67
CA ILE A 105 1.23 1.79 -22.94
C ILE A 105 0.68 3.22 -22.92
N GLY A 106 1.35 4.14 -23.62
CA GLY A 106 0.87 5.51 -23.75
C GLY A 106 -0.61 5.53 -24.14
N CYS A 107 -1.40 6.45 -23.56
CA CYS A 107 -2.83 6.48 -23.80
C CYS A 107 -3.09 6.53 -25.31
N PRO A 108 -3.88 5.60 -25.87
CA PRO A 108 -4.19 5.67 -27.29
C PRO A 108 -4.97 6.96 -27.57
N ASP A 109 -4.45 7.80 -28.47
CA ASP A 109 -5.19 8.92 -29.05
C ASP A 109 -6.50 8.38 -29.66
N ASP A 110 -7.66 8.99 -29.34
CA ASP A 110 -9.08 8.89 -29.80
C ASP A 110 -9.47 8.09 -31.08
N GLN A 111 -8.67 7.14 -31.54
CA GLN A 111 -8.95 6.24 -32.64
C GLN A 111 -9.74 5.06 -32.09
N ALA A 112 -10.58 4.48 -32.95
CA ALA A 112 -11.35 3.28 -32.63
C ALA A 112 -10.45 2.25 -31.94
N ASP A 113 -10.90 1.75 -30.79
CA ASP A 113 -10.13 0.81 -29.98
C ASP A 113 -9.58 -0.31 -30.88
N PRO A 114 -8.25 -0.49 -30.94
CA PRO A 114 -7.68 -1.58 -31.72
C PRO A 114 -8.21 -2.92 -31.20
N PRO A 115 -8.27 -3.97 -32.05
CA PRO A 115 -8.63 -5.30 -31.58
C PRO A 115 -7.66 -5.70 -30.46
N VAL A 116 -8.22 -6.17 -29.34
CA VAL A 116 -7.47 -6.66 -28.18
C VAL A 116 -7.11 -8.12 -28.42
N ASP A 117 -5.82 -8.44 -28.36
CA ASP A 117 -5.39 -9.84 -28.32
C ASP A 117 -5.67 -10.42 -26.93
N LEU A 118 -6.26 -11.62 -26.89
CA LEU A 118 -6.56 -12.30 -25.63
C LEU A 118 -5.37 -13.17 -25.21
N PRO A 119 -5.02 -13.20 -23.91
CA PRO A 119 -4.02 -14.13 -23.40
C PRO A 119 -4.50 -15.57 -23.59
N GLN A 120 -3.54 -16.49 -23.72
CA GLN A 120 -3.85 -17.92 -23.82
C GLN A 120 -4.66 -18.37 -22.60
N GLY A 121 -5.63 -19.27 -22.81
CA GLY A 121 -6.42 -19.88 -21.75
C GLY A 121 -7.74 -19.18 -21.45
N LEU A 122 -7.92 -17.91 -21.87
CA LEU A 122 -9.21 -17.23 -21.81
C LEU A 122 -10.11 -17.59 -22.99
N ASP A 123 -11.39 -17.83 -22.67
CA ASP A 123 -12.46 -17.97 -23.67
C ASP A 123 -12.99 -16.58 -24.03
N ALA A 124 -12.96 -16.25 -25.32
CA ALA A 124 -13.41 -14.97 -25.86
C ALA A 124 -14.89 -14.68 -25.57
N ASP A 125 -15.70 -15.73 -25.41
CA ASP A 125 -17.13 -15.65 -25.14
C ASP A 125 -17.46 -15.75 -23.63
N SER A 126 -16.46 -15.72 -22.74
CA SER A 126 -16.68 -15.77 -21.29
C SER A 126 -17.11 -14.43 -20.69
N ASP A 127 -17.95 -14.46 -19.64
CA ASP A 127 -18.36 -13.28 -18.87
C ASP A 127 -17.14 -12.49 -18.33
N LEU A 128 -16.06 -13.18 -17.99
CA LEU A 128 -14.79 -12.59 -17.56
C LEU A 128 -14.20 -11.71 -18.68
N VAL A 129 -14.06 -12.23 -19.90
CA VAL A 129 -13.52 -11.49 -21.04
C VAL A 129 -14.48 -10.37 -21.46
N GLU A 130 -15.79 -10.62 -21.50
CA GLU A 130 -16.79 -9.59 -21.78
C GLU A 130 -16.64 -8.40 -20.81
N THR A 131 -16.52 -8.68 -19.51
CA THR A 131 -16.36 -7.65 -18.48
C THR A 131 -15.04 -6.90 -18.65
N MET A 132 -13.93 -7.58 -18.89
CA MET A 132 -12.64 -6.94 -19.12
C MET A 132 -12.65 -6.03 -20.37
N LEU A 133 -13.33 -6.46 -21.44
CA LEU A 133 -13.42 -5.67 -22.67
C LEU A 133 -14.30 -4.42 -22.52
N SER A 134 -15.17 -4.37 -21.49
CA SER A 134 -16.10 -3.26 -21.25
C SER A 134 -15.42 -1.95 -20.82
N THR A 135 -14.18 -2.00 -20.33
CA THR A 135 -13.43 -0.83 -19.85
C THR A 135 -12.04 -0.74 -20.50
N GLU A 136 -11.48 0.47 -20.55
CA GLU A 136 -10.13 0.67 -21.10
C GLU A 136 -9.06 -0.10 -20.30
N ARG A 137 -9.12 -0.04 -18.96
CA ARG A 137 -8.20 -0.77 -18.08
C ARG A 137 -8.24 -2.27 -18.31
N GLY A 138 -9.43 -2.86 -18.45
CA GLY A 138 -9.55 -4.28 -18.70
C GLY A 138 -8.99 -4.67 -20.08
N ARG A 139 -9.27 -3.86 -21.13
CA ARG A 139 -8.65 -4.04 -22.46
C ARG A 139 -7.13 -3.97 -22.42
N LEU A 140 -6.55 -2.97 -21.76
CA LEU A 140 -5.10 -2.81 -21.61
C LEU A 140 -4.48 -3.96 -20.82
N THR A 141 -5.15 -4.43 -19.77
CA THR A 141 -4.69 -5.59 -18.98
C THR A 141 -4.63 -6.85 -19.85
N LEU A 142 -5.68 -7.13 -20.62
CA LEU A 142 -5.73 -8.28 -21.53
C LEU A 142 -4.62 -8.20 -22.58
N GLN A 143 -4.47 -7.04 -23.23
CA GLN A 143 -3.43 -6.83 -24.24
C GLN A 143 -2.04 -7.02 -23.65
N TRP A 144 -1.76 -6.44 -22.49
CA TRP A 144 -0.45 -6.58 -21.84
C TRP A 144 -0.15 -8.05 -21.49
N LEU A 145 -1.11 -8.79 -20.95
CA LEU A 145 -0.95 -10.23 -20.67
C LEU A 145 -0.64 -11.02 -21.95
N ALA A 146 -1.36 -10.72 -23.05
CA ALA A 146 -1.12 -11.35 -24.35
C ALA A 146 0.28 -11.01 -24.90
N ASP A 147 0.69 -9.74 -24.82
CA ASP A 147 2.01 -9.26 -25.28
C ASP A 147 3.16 -9.91 -24.50
N GLN A 148 2.98 -10.16 -23.20
CA GLN A 148 3.96 -10.86 -22.37
C GLN A 148 3.91 -12.39 -22.53
N GLY A 149 2.96 -12.93 -23.30
CA GLY A 149 2.75 -14.37 -23.44
C GLY A 149 2.35 -15.05 -22.13
N ILE A 150 1.65 -14.32 -21.25
CA ILE A 150 1.17 -14.83 -19.97
C ILE A 150 -0.14 -15.57 -20.18
N GLU A 151 -0.18 -16.84 -19.79
CA GLU A 151 -1.40 -17.65 -19.81
C GLU A 151 -2.28 -17.33 -18.59
N VAL A 152 -3.59 -17.35 -18.78
CA VAL A 152 -4.59 -17.30 -17.71
C VAL A 152 -5.35 -18.62 -17.71
N GLU A 153 -5.20 -19.39 -16.64
CA GLU A 153 -5.84 -20.69 -16.47
C GLU A 153 -7.01 -20.61 -15.50
N ILE A 154 -8.19 -21.08 -15.92
CA ILE A 154 -9.32 -21.33 -15.03
C ILE A 154 -9.20 -22.77 -14.51
N ASP A 155 -8.67 -22.95 -13.29
CA ASP A 155 -8.47 -24.28 -12.69
C ASP A 155 -9.53 -24.59 -11.62
N PRO A 156 -10.46 -25.52 -11.87
CA PRO A 156 -11.52 -25.86 -10.92
C PRO A 156 -11.01 -26.53 -9.64
N ASN A 157 -9.73 -26.90 -9.56
CA ASN A 157 -9.11 -27.50 -8.37
C ASN A 157 -8.22 -26.52 -7.60
N ALA A 158 -7.97 -25.33 -8.16
CA ALA A 158 -7.19 -24.30 -7.48
C ALA A 158 -7.99 -23.71 -6.30
N THR A 159 -7.26 -23.23 -5.29
CA THR A 159 -7.84 -22.50 -4.16
C THR A 159 -7.34 -21.07 -4.22
N GLY A 160 -8.22 -20.12 -4.53
CA GLY A 160 -7.87 -18.71 -4.70
C GLY A 160 -7.58 -18.33 -6.15
N ALA A 161 -7.11 -17.10 -6.32
CA ALA A 161 -6.40 -16.63 -7.50
C ALA A 161 -4.94 -16.37 -7.13
N TYR A 162 -4.02 -16.61 -8.06
CA TYR A 162 -2.60 -16.33 -7.86
C TYR A 162 -1.83 -16.27 -9.18
N TRP A 163 -0.77 -15.47 -9.20
CA TRP A 163 0.34 -15.56 -10.14
C TRP A 163 1.38 -16.60 -9.65
N ASP A 164 1.76 -17.57 -10.50
CA ASP A 164 2.71 -18.64 -10.13
C ASP A 164 4.17 -18.37 -10.55
N GLY A 165 4.44 -17.21 -11.15
CA GLY A 165 5.71 -16.87 -11.78
C GLY A 165 5.74 -17.09 -13.29
N THR A 166 4.73 -17.78 -13.86
CA THR A 166 4.63 -18.06 -15.31
C THR A 166 3.23 -17.85 -15.88
N LYS A 167 2.19 -18.13 -15.11
CA LYS A 167 0.78 -17.97 -15.49
C LYS A 167 -0.04 -17.47 -14.33
N ILE A 168 -1.20 -16.91 -14.64
CA ILE A 168 -2.24 -16.57 -13.67
C ILE A 168 -3.20 -17.74 -13.57
N VAL A 169 -3.50 -18.17 -12.34
CA VAL A 169 -4.47 -19.23 -12.07
C VAL A 169 -5.67 -18.62 -11.33
N LEU A 170 -6.88 -18.84 -11.85
CA LEU A 170 -8.13 -18.44 -11.21
C LEU A 170 -8.90 -19.70 -10.80
N GLY A 171 -9.09 -19.89 -9.50
CA GLY A 171 -9.89 -20.99 -8.94
C GLY A 171 -11.39 -20.67 -8.82
N PRO A 172 -12.22 -21.65 -8.42
CA PRO A 172 -13.66 -21.45 -8.28
C PRO A 172 -14.02 -20.30 -7.35
N GLY A 173 -14.85 -19.39 -7.84
CA GLY A 173 -15.27 -18.19 -7.10
C GLY A 173 -14.27 -17.02 -7.16
N TYR A 174 -13.16 -17.18 -7.89
CA TYR A 174 -12.18 -16.13 -8.17
C TYR A 174 -12.08 -15.79 -9.67
N GLU A 175 -13.01 -16.33 -10.48
CA GLU A 175 -13.21 -16.03 -11.90
C GLU A 175 -13.81 -14.61 -12.07
N ASP A 176 -13.17 -13.60 -11.50
CA ASP A 176 -13.64 -12.22 -11.41
C ASP A 176 -12.66 -11.29 -12.14
N ALA A 177 -13.20 -10.35 -12.93
CA ALA A 177 -12.40 -9.45 -13.76
C ALA A 177 -11.48 -8.52 -12.95
N ALA A 178 -11.93 -8.04 -11.80
CA ALA A 178 -11.11 -7.19 -10.94
C ALA A 178 -10.02 -8.01 -10.25
N VAL A 179 -10.30 -9.26 -9.89
CA VAL A 179 -9.28 -10.21 -9.40
C VAL A 179 -8.23 -10.48 -10.48
N LEU A 180 -8.60 -10.66 -11.74
CA LEU A 180 -7.61 -10.82 -12.83
C LEU A 180 -6.68 -9.59 -12.95
N VAL A 181 -7.20 -8.38 -12.76
CA VAL A 181 -6.37 -7.16 -12.73
C VAL A 181 -5.38 -7.18 -11.56
N HIS A 182 -5.79 -7.70 -10.39
CA HIS A 182 -4.88 -7.89 -9.25
C HIS A 182 -3.74 -8.86 -9.60
N GLU A 183 -4.05 -10.03 -10.14
CA GLU A 183 -3.02 -11.02 -10.48
C GLU A 183 -2.09 -10.56 -11.61
N ALA A 184 -2.62 -9.79 -12.56
CA ALA A 184 -1.79 -9.14 -13.59
C ALA A 184 -0.78 -8.16 -12.98
N ASN A 185 -1.09 -7.52 -11.84
CA ASN A 185 -0.13 -6.67 -11.15
C ASN A 185 1.08 -7.46 -10.63
N HIS A 186 0.86 -8.64 -10.05
CA HIS A 186 1.96 -9.51 -9.61
C HIS A 186 2.86 -9.95 -10.78
N ALA A 187 2.22 -10.34 -11.89
CA ALA A 187 2.96 -10.66 -13.11
C ALA A 187 3.79 -9.47 -13.61
N ARG A 188 3.25 -8.26 -13.57
CA ARG A 188 3.96 -7.03 -13.94
C ARG A 188 5.16 -6.76 -13.03
N TYR A 189 4.97 -6.83 -11.71
CA TYR A 189 6.05 -6.67 -10.75
C TYR A 189 7.17 -7.69 -11.00
N THR A 190 6.82 -8.92 -11.37
CA THR A 190 7.79 -9.95 -11.75
C THR A 190 8.55 -9.57 -13.02
N ALA A 191 7.83 -9.16 -14.08
CA ALA A 191 8.42 -8.76 -15.36
C ALA A 191 9.35 -7.53 -15.25
N GLU A 192 9.02 -6.60 -14.36
CA GLU A 192 9.79 -5.38 -14.10
C GLU A 192 10.95 -5.60 -13.10
N GLY A 193 11.08 -6.80 -12.51
CA GLY A 193 12.08 -7.08 -11.48
C GLY A 193 11.87 -6.31 -10.18
N ARG A 194 10.61 -5.98 -9.87
CA ARG A 194 10.18 -5.24 -8.68
C ARG A 194 9.55 -6.10 -7.59
N SER A 195 9.20 -7.35 -7.91
CA SER A 195 8.66 -8.28 -6.91
C SER A 195 9.61 -8.45 -5.72
N ALA A 196 9.03 -8.71 -4.56
CA ALA A 196 9.80 -8.92 -3.34
C ALA A 196 10.77 -10.11 -3.46
N ASP A 197 12.06 -9.86 -3.24
CA ASP A 197 13.09 -10.90 -3.28
C ASP A 197 13.19 -11.62 -1.94
N ILE A 198 12.66 -12.84 -1.87
CA ILE A 198 12.72 -13.68 -0.65
C ILE A 198 14.14 -14.06 -0.25
N SER A 199 15.14 -13.91 -1.13
CA SER A 199 16.55 -14.13 -0.80
C SER A 199 17.23 -12.92 -0.15
N ASN A 200 16.51 -11.80 -0.01
CA ASN A 200 17.02 -10.61 0.66
C ASN A 200 17.29 -10.92 2.15
N PRO A 201 18.52 -10.69 2.66
CA PRO A 201 18.86 -10.99 4.05
C PRO A 201 18.21 -10.04 5.07
N ASP A 202 17.60 -8.94 4.63
CA ASP A 202 16.83 -8.03 5.48
C ASP A 202 15.34 -8.40 5.42
N ARG A 203 14.88 -9.08 6.48
CA ARG A 203 13.49 -9.51 6.64
C ARG A 203 12.49 -8.36 6.51
N ASP A 204 12.77 -7.22 7.12
CA ASP A 204 11.83 -6.09 7.12
C ASP A 204 11.77 -5.44 5.74
N ALA A 205 12.88 -5.42 5.00
CA ALA A 205 12.89 -4.97 3.62
C ALA A 205 12.07 -5.90 2.71
N TYR A 206 12.21 -7.22 2.87
CA TYR A 206 11.40 -8.19 2.12
C TYR A 206 9.90 -8.04 2.43
N VAL A 207 9.52 -8.02 3.71
CA VAL A 207 8.11 -7.92 4.13
C VAL A 207 7.47 -6.63 3.62
N ARG A 208 8.19 -5.50 3.72
CA ARG A 208 7.71 -4.21 3.19
C ARG A 208 7.49 -4.27 1.68
N ALA A 209 8.46 -4.77 0.92
CA ALA A 209 8.35 -4.86 -0.54
C ALA A 209 7.17 -5.77 -0.97
N ALA A 210 6.95 -6.88 -0.27
CA ALA A 210 5.85 -7.79 -0.56
C ALA A 210 4.49 -7.14 -0.27
N ILE A 211 4.38 -6.43 0.85
CA ILE A 211 3.15 -5.70 1.20
C ILE A 211 2.90 -4.53 0.23
N ASP A 212 3.94 -3.81 -0.19
CA ASP A 212 3.80 -2.71 -1.15
C ASP A 212 3.29 -3.19 -2.51
N GLU A 213 3.67 -4.41 -2.94
CA GLU A 213 3.14 -5.08 -4.12
C GLU A 213 1.64 -5.42 -3.98
N GLU A 214 1.23 -6.01 -2.85
CA GLU A 214 -0.17 -6.32 -2.54
C GLU A 214 -1.04 -5.06 -2.46
N ILE A 215 -0.52 -3.97 -1.89
CA ILE A 215 -1.20 -2.69 -1.82
C ILE A 215 -1.46 -2.16 -3.22
N ASP A 216 -0.46 -2.13 -4.10
CA ASP A 216 -0.67 -1.66 -5.48
C ASP A 216 -1.69 -2.54 -6.21
N GLY A 217 -1.55 -3.87 -6.15
CA GLY A 217 -2.52 -4.80 -6.76
C GLY A 217 -3.95 -4.61 -6.25
N THR A 218 -4.12 -4.42 -4.94
CA THR A 218 -5.43 -4.16 -4.33
C THR A 218 -6.03 -2.84 -4.80
N ILE A 219 -5.21 -1.79 -4.91
CA ILE A 219 -5.65 -0.49 -5.41
C ILE A 219 -6.06 -0.60 -6.90
N GLN A 220 -5.30 -1.32 -7.72
CA GLN A 220 -5.68 -1.58 -9.12
C GLN A 220 -7.00 -2.33 -9.23
N GLN A 221 -7.20 -3.34 -8.38
CA GLN A 221 -8.45 -4.09 -8.29
C GLN A 221 -9.63 -3.19 -7.91
N ILE A 222 -9.47 -2.29 -6.94
CA ILE A 222 -10.52 -1.35 -6.53
C ILE A 222 -10.95 -0.48 -7.70
N TYR A 223 -9.99 0.10 -8.44
CA TYR A 223 -10.31 0.93 -9.60
C TYR A 223 -11.00 0.13 -10.71
N ALA A 224 -10.48 -1.06 -11.03
CA ALA A 224 -11.09 -1.94 -12.02
C ALA A 224 -12.54 -2.29 -11.64
N ALA A 225 -12.79 -2.69 -10.39
CA ALA A 225 -14.12 -3.03 -9.90
C ALA A 225 -15.10 -1.85 -10.02
N ARG A 226 -14.65 -0.62 -9.72
CA ARG A 226 -15.45 0.60 -9.90
C ARG A 226 -15.78 0.85 -11.36
N GLU A 227 -14.81 0.71 -12.26
CA GLU A 227 -15.01 0.88 -13.70
C GLU A 227 -15.98 -0.18 -14.26
N PHE A 228 -15.84 -1.45 -13.86
CA PHE A 228 -16.77 -2.51 -14.28
C PHE A 228 -18.20 -2.26 -13.80
N ARG A 229 -18.38 -1.82 -12.55
CA ARG A 229 -19.71 -1.40 -12.04
C ARG A 229 -20.27 -0.22 -12.81
N ALA A 230 -19.44 0.76 -13.16
CA ALA A 230 -19.84 1.90 -13.98
C ALA A 230 -20.25 1.48 -15.40
N ALA A 231 -19.64 0.42 -15.94
CA ALA A 231 -20.01 -0.19 -17.21
C ALA A 231 -21.24 -1.12 -17.13
N GLY A 232 -21.82 -1.33 -15.95
CA GLY A 232 -23.03 -2.12 -15.74
C GLY A 232 -22.80 -3.61 -15.43
N HIS A 233 -21.56 -3.99 -15.14
CA HIS A 233 -21.22 -5.34 -14.68
C HIS A 233 -21.28 -5.45 -13.16
N ASP A 234 -21.59 -6.65 -12.66
CA ASP A 234 -21.50 -6.95 -11.24
C ASP A 234 -20.02 -7.13 -10.87
N ALA A 235 -19.51 -6.30 -9.96
CA ALA A 235 -18.20 -6.50 -9.34
C ALA A 235 -18.30 -6.31 -7.84
N ALA A 236 -17.77 -7.25 -7.06
CA ALA A 236 -17.90 -7.23 -5.61
C ALA A 236 -17.10 -6.07 -4.97
N THR A 237 -17.66 -5.49 -3.91
CA THR A 237 -16.95 -4.57 -3.02
C THR A 237 -16.39 -5.37 -1.85
N ASN A 238 -15.11 -5.16 -1.51
CA ASN A 238 -14.44 -5.83 -0.39
C ASN A 238 -14.10 -4.84 0.74
N GLN A 239 -13.49 -5.34 1.82
CA GLN A 239 -13.11 -4.49 2.97
C GLN A 239 -12.10 -3.41 2.58
N SER A 240 -11.15 -3.72 1.70
CA SER A 240 -10.14 -2.77 1.22
C SER A 240 -10.78 -1.62 0.45
N GLU A 241 -11.74 -1.92 -0.43
CA GLU A 241 -12.53 -0.90 -1.13
C GLU A 241 -13.32 -0.04 -0.15
N GLN A 242 -13.96 -0.62 0.86
CA GLN A 242 -14.67 0.16 1.89
C GLN A 242 -13.72 1.09 2.66
N ASN A 243 -12.53 0.62 3.01
CA ASN A 243 -11.51 1.45 3.66
C ASN A 243 -11.09 2.61 2.77
N TYR A 244 -10.87 2.33 1.47
CA TYR A 244 -10.55 3.32 0.45
C TYR A 244 -11.64 4.39 0.35
N GLU A 245 -12.90 3.98 0.09
CA GLU A 245 -14.01 4.90 -0.13
C GLU A 245 -14.30 5.75 1.10
N ASN A 246 -14.27 5.17 2.31
CA ASN A 246 -14.50 5.93 3.54
C ASN A 246 -13.45 7.05 3.72
N ALA A 247 -12.17 6.76 3.46
CA ALA A 247 -11.11 7.76 3.57
C ALA A 247 -11.16 8.80 2.44
N TYR A 248 -11.49 8.36 1.22
CA TYR A 248 -11.70 9.24 0.07
C TYR A 248 -12.85 10.23 0.33
N GLU A 249 -14.02 9.72 0.71
CA GLU A 249 -15.20 10.53 0.99
C GLU A 249 -14.96 11.50 2.15
N GLN A 250 -14.28 11.06 3.22
CA GLN A 250 -13.91 11.92 4.34
C GLN A 250 -13.02 13.07 3.88
N ALA A 251 -12.00 12.81 3.05
CA ALA A 251 -11.13 13.84 2.52
C ALA A 251 -11.90 14.87 1.66
N ILE A 252 -12.83 14.41 0.81
CA ILE A 252 -13.70 15.29 0.03
C ILE A 252 -14.59 16.15 0.95
N GLN A 253 -15.16 15.56 2.00
CA GLN A 253 -15.96 16.30 3.00
C GLN A 253 -15.15 17.35 3.74
N ASP A 254 -13.86 17.10 3.96
CA ASP A 254 -12.92 18.02 4.57
C ASP A 254 -12.41 19.11 3.59
N GLY A 255 -12.94 19.14 2.36
CA GLY A 255 -12.64 20.16 1.36
C GLY A 255 -11.34 19.90 0.58
N ARG A 256 -10.81 18.67 0.61
CA ARG A 256 -9.65 18.26 -0.17
C ARG A 256 -9.99 18.09 -1.65
N THR A 257 -8.97 18.19 -2.49
CA THR A 257 -9.05 17.88 -3.92
C THR A 257 -9.25 16.38 -4.16
N GLU A 258 -9.73 15.99 -5.35
CA GLU A 258 -9.87 14.57 -5.72
C GLU A 258 -8.52 13.83 -5.65
N ALA A 259 -7.43 14.46 -6.06
CA ALA A 259 -6.10 13.88 -5.97
C ALA A 259 -5.64 13.65 -4.52
N GLU A 260 -5.96 14.57 -3.60
CA GLU A 260 -5.71 14.38 -2.17
C GLU A 260 -6.60 13.29 -1.56
N ALA A 261 -7.86 13.21 -1.97
CA ALA A 261 -8.79 12.18 -1.53
C ALA A 261 -8.37 10.79 -2.02
N ASP A 262 -7.90 10.68 -3.27
CA ASP A 262 -7.31 9.46 -3.83
C ASP A 262 -6.10 8.99 -3.01
N ARG A 263 -5.19 9.92 -2.68
CA ARG A 263 -4.07 9.63 -1.77
C ARG A 263 -4.53 9.16 -0.39
N ALA A 264 -5.59 9.75 0.16
CA ALA A 264 -6.16 9.33 1.45
C ALA A 264 -6.75 7.91 1.37
N GLY A 265 -7.48 7.58 0.30
CA GLY A 265 -8.00 6.24 0.05
C GLY A 265 -6.89 5.20 -0.04
N ARG A 266 -5.84 5.47 -0.84
CA ARG A 266 -4.67 4.59 -0.97
C ARG A 266 -3.94 4.38 0.36
N ALA A 267 -3.75 5.45 1.14
CA ALA A 267 -3.15 5.38 2.46
C ALA A 267 -3.96 4.53 3.45
N ALA A 268 -5.29 4.59 3.40
CA ALA A 268 -6.15 3.77 4.25
C ALA A 268 -6.08 2.28 3.92
N VAL A 269 -5.94 1.92 2.63
CA VAL A 269 -5.68 0.53 2.22
C VAL A 269 -4.32 0.08 2.75
N ALA A 270 -3.27 0.87 2.55
CA ALA A 270 -1.94 0.57 3.04
C ALA A 270 -1.92 0.35 4.57
N GLU A 271 -2.55 1.25 5.33
CA GLU A 271 -2.68 1.10 6.79
C GLU A 271 -3.36 -0.22 7.16
N GLY A 272 -4.38 -0.63 6.41
CA GLY A 272 -5.09 -1.89 6.62
C GLY A 272 -4.20 -3.14 6.51
N PHE A 273 -3.26 -3.15 5.57
CA PHE A 273 -2.28 -4.22 5.43
C PHE A 273 -1.30 -4.26 6.60
N TYR A 274 -0.73 -3.11 6.97
CA TYR A 274 0.28 -3.04 8.04
C TYR A 274 -0.29 -3.24 9.44
N ASN A 275 -1.55 -2.84 9.69
CA ASN A 275 -2.20 -3.02 10.99
C ASN A 275 -2.91 -4.38 11.14
N GLY A 276 -2.94 -5.19 10.07
CA GLY A 276 -3.53 -6.53 10.05
C GLY A 276 -5.06 -6.55 10.01
N SER A 277 -5.73 -5.44 9.71
CA SER A 277 -7.18 -5.42 9.46
C SER A 277 -7.55 -5.98 8.08
N ILE A 278 -6.61 -5.93 7.13
CA ILE A 278 -6.65 -6.69 5.88
C ILE A 278 -5.82 -7.96 6.10
N THR A 279 -6.44 -9.11 5.89
CA THR A 279 -5.83 -10.43 6.14
C THR A 279 -5.90 -11.30 4.90
N THR A 280 -5.01 -12.28 4.82
CA THR A 280 -4.96 -13.23 3.71
C THR A 280 -6.26 -14.05 3.66
N SER A 281 -6.81 -14.25 2.47
CA SER A 281 -8.09 -14.94 2.26
C SER A 281 -8.10 -16.41 2.68
N ASN A 282 -6.95 -17.09 2.62
CA ASN A 282 -6.84 -18.53 2.82
C ASN A 282 -6.77 -18.97 4.30
N ASN A 283 -6.13 -18.18 5.17
CA ASN A 283 -5.90 -18.57 6.57
C ASN A 283 -6.16 -17.44 7.58
N GLY A 284 -6.51 -16.24 7.11
CA GLY A 284 -6.82 -15.07 7.96
C GLY A 284 -5.63 -14.49 8.72
N GLN A 285 -4.38 -14.84 8.37
CA GLN A 285 -3.20 -14.19 8.94
C GLN A 285 -3.07 -12.75 8.44
N SER A 286 -2.44 -11.88 9.25
CA SER A 286 -2.01 -10.58 8.75
C SER A 286 -0.95 -10.77 7.67
N TYR A 287 -0.91 -9.88 6.68
CA TYR A 287 0.11 -9.97 5.62
C TYR A 287 1.53 -9.80 6.16
N VAL A 288 1.71 -9.00 7.20
CA VAL A 288 3.00 -8.83 7.91
C VAL A 288 3.48 -10.17 8.49
N ASP A 289 2.60 -10.90 9.17
CA ASP A 289 2.95 -12.21 9.72
C ASP A 289 3.14 -13.25 8.60
N TYR A 290 2.25 -13.24 7.60
CA TYR A 290 2.30 -14.18 6.47
C TYR A 290 3.64 -14.12 5.71
N TYR A 291 4.06 -12.92 5.28
CA TYR A 291 5.33 -12.76 4.61
C TYR A 291 6.51 -12.91 5.56
N GLY A 292 6.38 -12.44 6.80
CA GLY A 292 7.40 -12.65 7.82
C GLY A 292 7.73 -14.13 8.03
N ASP A 293 6.69 -14.95 8.21
CA ASP A 293 6.79 -16.40 8.34
C ASP A 293 7.36 -17.06 7.06
N ALA A 294 7.05 -16.50 5.87
CA ALA A 294 7.62 -16.98 4.62
C ALA A 294 9.13 -16.76 4.55
N TRP A 295 9.60 -15.59 4.96
CA TRP A 295 11.02 -15.27 5.06
C TRP A 295 11.74 -16.16 6.09
N ASP A 296 11.15 -16.33 7.27
CA ASP A 296 11.69 -17.14 8.39
C ASP A 296 11.79 -18.64 8.03
N ARG A 297 11.07 -19.12 7.00
CA ARG A 297 11.20 -20.51 6.49
C ARG A 297 12.40 -20.71 5.58
N VAL A 298 12.91 -19.65 4.96
CA VAL A 298 14.01 -19.69 3.99
C VAL A 298 15.37 -19.42 4.66
N HIS A 299 15.39 -18.63 5.73
CA HIS A 299 16.59 -18.18 6.45
C HIS A 299 16.76 -18.82 7.83
#